data_AF-M5DBI8-F1
#
_entry.id   AF-M5DBI8-F1
#
_cell.length_a   1.000
_cell.length_b   1.000
_cell.length_c   1.000
_cell.angle_alpha   90.00
_cell.angle_beta   90.00
_cell.angle_gamma   90.00
#
_symmetry.space_group_name_H-M   'P 1'
#
loop_
_entity.id
_entity.type
_entity.pdbx_description
1 polymer ?
#
loop_
_entity_poly.entity_id
_entity_poly.type
_entity_poly.pdbx_seq_one_letter_code
_entity_poly.pdbx_strand_id
1 'polypeptide(L)'
;DIICQQSATNAGGYAVVAAGDKVYIQWDQWPESHHGPVIDYLASCGSTGCDAVNKADLELFKIGEVGLIDGRQAPGFWGSDQLIANNAGWLVQIPSDLASIISRA
;
A
#
# COMPACT_ATOMS: atom_id res chain seq x y z
N ASP A 1 6.47 -2.92 -14.77
CA ASP A 1 6.52 -3.96 -13.72
C ASP A 1 6.60 -3.39 -12.32
N ILE A 2 7.51 -2.47 -12.00
CA ILE A 2 7.63 -1.98 -10.61
C ILE A 2 6.43 -1.15 -10.09
N ILE A 3 5.66 -0.52 -10.97
CA ILE A 3 4.57 0.39 -10.59
C ILE A 3 3.43 -0.33 -9.86
N CYS A 4 2.93 -1.43 -10.42
CA CYS A 4 1.84 -2.23 -9.84
C CYS A 4 2.06 -3.74 -10.05
N GLN A 5 3.31 -4.20 -10.09
CA GLN A 5 3.72 -5.58 -10.45
C GLN A 5 3.70 -5.86 -11.99
N GLN A 6 4.19 -7.05 -12.35
CA GLN A 6 4.43 -7.53 -13.70
C GLN A 6 3.15 -7.55 -14.52
N SER A 7 3.19 -6.93 -15.71
CA SER A 7 2.08 -6.93 -16.67
C SER A 7 0.72 -6.43 -16.12
N ALA A 8 0.68 -5.75 -14.98
CA ALA A 8 -0.56 -5.30 -14.36
C ALA A 8 -1.36 -4.35 -15.27
N THR A 9 -2.67 -4.53 -15.28
CA THR A 9 -3.65 -3.66 -15.94
C THR A 9 -4.56 -3.01 -14.91
N ASN A 10 -5.24 -1.93 -15.28
CA ASN A 10 -6.19 -1.24 -14.41
C ASN A 10 -7.27 -2.19 -13.89
N ALA A 11 -7.68 -1.98 -12.64
CA ALA A 11 -8.78 -2.73 -12.05
C ALA A 11 -10.11 -2.28 -12.65
N GLY A 12 -11.06 -3.21 -12.79
CA GLY A 12 -12.42 -2.93 -13.27
C GLY A 12 -13.35 -2.30 -12.22
N GLY A 13 -12.83 -1.86 -11.08
CA GLY A 13 -13.60 -1.31 -9.96
C GLY A 13 -12.74 -0.60 -8.92
N TYR A 14 -13.40 -0.01 -7.93
CA TYR A 14 -12.76 0.74 -6.84
C TYR A 14 -13.48 0.51 -5.51
N ALA A 15 -12.77 0.73 -4.41
CA ALA A 15 -13.33 0.77 -3.07
C ALA A 15 -13.42 2.23 -2.60
N VAL A 16 -14.54 2.58 -1.96
CA VAL A 16 -14.72 3.91 -1.38
C VAL A 16 -14.26 3.88 0.06
N VAL A 17 -13.33 4.77 0.41
CA VAL A 17 -12.81 4.97 1.77
C VAL A 17 -12.77 6.46 2.09
N ALA A 18 -12.98 6.82 3.34
CA ALA A 18 -12.82 8.20 3.80
C ALA A 18 -11.34 8.50 4.12
N ALA A 19 -10.97 9.78 4.06
CA ALA A 19 -9.73 10.24 4.66
C ALA A 19 -9.74 9.91 6.15
N GLY A 20 -8.65 9.33 6.67
CA GLY A 20 -8.58 8.85 8.05
C GLY A 20 -9.07 7.41 8.26
N ASP A 21 -9.67 6.76 7.25
CA ASP A 21 -10.00 5.34 7.34
C ASP A 21 -8.75 4.46 7.35
N LYS A 22 -8.94 3.23 7.81
CA LYS A 22 -7.92 2.17 7.73
C LYS A 22 -8.37 1.09 6.75
N VAL A 23 -7.45 0.67 5.89
CA VAL A 23 -7.64 -0.45 4.96
C VAL A 23 -6.82 -1.63 5.45
N TYR A 24 -7.47 -2.76 5.72
CA TYR A 24 -6.80 -4.01 6.08
C TYR A 24 -6.50 -4.81 4.82
N ILE A 25 -5.21 -5.07 4.57
CA ILE A 25 -4.73 -5.89 3.46
C ILE A 25 -4.32 -7.25 4.02
N GLN A 26 -5.04 -8.28 3.59
CA GLN A 26 -4.74 -9.67 3.93
C GLN A 26 -3.85 -10.27 2.84
N TRP A 27 -2.64 -10.68 3.21
CA TRP A 27 -1.80 -11.57 2.41
C TRP A 27 -2.25 -13.01 2.60
N ASP A 28 -1.89 -13.89 1.68
CA ASP A 28 -2.10 -15.33 1.84
C ASP A 28 -1.19 -15.88 2.95
N GLN A 29 0.12 -15.94 2.70
CA GLN A 29 1.17 -16.33 3.64
C GLN A 29 2.45 -15.54 3.33
N TRP A 30 3.09 -15.01 4.35
CA TRP A 30 4.41 -14.39 4.22
C TRP A 30 5.48 -15.31 4.80
N PRO A 31 6.49 -15.75 4.02
CA PRO A 31 7.55 -16.60 4.53
C PRO A 31 8.41 -15.86 5.56
N GLU A 32 8.71 -16.51 6.68
CA GLU A 32 9.56 -15.93 7.75
C GLU A 32 10.91 -15.44 7.22
N SER A 33 11.51 -16.16 6.25
CA SER A 33 12.81 -15.79 5.69
C SER A 33 12.82 -14.48 4.89
N HIS A 34 11.66 -13.92 4.54
CA HIS A 34 11.52 -12.73 3.71
C HIS A 34 11.45 -11.47 4.57
N HIS A 35 12.49 -11.26 5.39
CA HIS A 35 12.63 -10.08 6.23
C HIS A 35 12.81 -8.82 5.37
N GLY A 36 11.97 -7.81 5.59
CA GLY A 36 12.08 -6.58 4.83
C GLY A 36 11.06 -5.52 5.22
N PRO A 37 11.18 -4.32 4.61
CA PRO A 37 10.25 -3.24 4.84
C PRO A 37 8.88 -3.53 4.22
N VAL A 38 7.84 -2.98 4.84
CA VAL A 38 6.50 -2.85 4.26
C VAL A 38 6.23 -1.37 4.04
N ILE A 39 5.86 -0.97 2.82
CA ILE A 39 5.76 0.43 2.41
C ILE A 39 4.47 0.64 1.62
N ASP A 40 3.74 1.69 1.97
CA ASP A 40 2.46 2.04 1.37
C ASP A 40 2.55 3.38 0.63
N TYR A 41 1.97 3.43 -0.57
CA TYR A 41 1.93 4.61 -1.41
C TYR A 41 0.50 4.87 -1.90
N LEU A 42 0.21 6.12 -2.18
CA LEU A 42 -0.95 6.54 -2.96
C LEU A 42 -0.48 7.35 -4.18
N ALA A 43 -1.33 7.40 -5.21
CA ALA A 43 -1.17 8.28 -6.36
C ALA A 43 -2.55 8.73 -6.82
N SER A 44 -2.65 9.96 -7.33
CA SER A 44 -3.90 10.44 -7.93
C SER A 44 -4.07 9.82 -9.32
N CYS A 45 -5.26 9.30 -9.62
CA CYS A 45 -5.62 8.86 -10.98
C CYS A 45 -6.04 10.02 -11.90
N GLY A 46 -6.04 11.26 -11.38
CA GLY A 46 -6.50 12.44 -12.09
C GLY A 46 -7.98 12.37 -12.47
N SER A 47 -8.37 13.14 -13.48
CA SER A 47 -9.76 13.19 -13.99
C SER A 47 -10.15 11.98 -14.84
N THR A 48 -9.18 11.20 -15.32
CA THR A 48 -9.42 10.03 -16.18
C THR A 48 -10.03 8.86 -15.41
N GLY A 49 -9.88 8.83 -14.08
CA GLY A 49 -10.32 7.70 -13.26
C GLY A 49 -9.28 6.57 -13.20
N CYS A 50 -9.31 5.77 -12.13
CA CYS A 50 -8.32 4.71 -11.90
C CYS A 50 -8.50 3.49 -12.82
N ASP A 51 -9.67 3.35 -13.45
CA ASP A 51 -9.99 2.30 -14.42
C ASP A 51 -9.36 2.54 -15.81
N ALA A 52 -9.00 3.79 -16.13
CA ALA A 52 -8.41 4.17 -17.42
C ALA A 52 -7.09 4.94 -17.33
N VAL A 53 -6.58 5.25 -16.13
CA VAL A 53 -5.29 5.94 -15.96
C VAL A 53 -4.12 5.15 -16.58
N ASN A 54 -3.22 5.83 -17.30
CA ASN A 54 -1.96 5.23 -17.70
C ASN A 54 -1.04 5.12 -16.47
N LYS A 55 -0.76 3.89 -16.01
CA LYS A 55 0.04 3.67 -14.81
C LYS A 55 1.44 4.32 -14.85
N ALA A 56 2.01 4.55 -16.03
CA ALA A 56 3.30 5.19 -16.19
C ALA A 56 3.31 6.67 -15.78
N ASP A 57 2.13 7.30 -15.72
CA ASP A 57 1.96 8.72 -15.38
C ASP A 57 1.64 8.90 -13.88
N LEU A 58 1.59 7.82 -13.09
CA LEU A 58 1.29 7.89 -11.66
C LEU A 58 2.48 8.43 -10.87
N GLU A 59 2.26 9.54 -10.19
CA GLU A 59 3.20 10.10 -9.23
C GLU A 59 2.90 9.58 -7.82
N LEU A 60 3.66 8.56 -7.40
CA LEU A 60 3.48 7.92 -6.10
C LEU A 60 4.07 8.77 -4.97
N PHE A 61 3.26 9.02 -3.93
CA PHE A 61 3.72 9.58 -2.67
C PHE A 61 3.52 8.56 -1.55
N LYS A 62 4.51 8.50 -0.66
CA LYS A 62 4.53 7.55 0.47
C LYS A 62 3.53 7.99 1.53
N ILE A 63 2.75 7.06 2.06
CA ILE A 63 1.81 7.30 3.16
C ILE A 63 2.13 6.48 4.42
N GLY A 64 2.95 5.43 4.31
CA GLY A 64 3.39 4.62 5.43
C GLY A 64 4.65 3.84 5.11
N GLU A 65 5.48 3.59 6.12
CA GLU A 65 6.58 2.65 6.05
C GLU A 65 6.95 2.08 7.41
N VAL A 66 7.30 0.80 7.42
CA VAL A 66 7.99 0.16 8.54
C VAL A 66 9.17 -0.63 7.99
N GLY A 67 10.38 -0.22 8.38
CA GLY A 67 11.63 -0.87 8.02
C GLY A 67 12.12 -1.86 9.09
N LEU A 68 13.41 -1.82 9.40
CA LEU A 68 13.99 -2.56 10.52
C LEU A 68 13.53 -1.94 11.85
N ILE A 69 12.94 -2.75 12.71
CA ILE A 69 12.42 -2.35 14.03
C ILE A 69 13.45 -2.70 15.13
N ASP A 70 14.05 -3.89 15.07
CA ASP A 70 15.09 -4.32 16.01
C ASP A 70 16.21 -5.07 15.30
N GLY A 71 17.39 -4.46 15.24
CA GLY A 71 18.58 -5.03 14.62
C GLY A 71 19.62 -5.60 15.59
N ARG A 72 19.29 -5.76 16.87
CA ARG A 72 20.27 -6.20 17.89
C ARG A 72 20.86 -7.59 17.60
N GLN A 73 20.10 -8.46 16.94
CA GLN A 73 20.57 -9.74 16.43
C GLN A 73 20.15 -9.91 14.97
N ALA A 74 21.04 -10.45 14.13
CA ALA A 74 20.72 -10.76 12.75
C ALA A 74 19.74 -11.95 12.66
N PRO A 75 18.79 -11.97 11.70
CA PRO A 75 18.57 -10.99 10.63
C PRO A 75 17.78 -9.73 11.04
N GLY A 76 17.34 -9.64 12.29
CA GLY A 76 16.55 -8.52 12.84
C GLY A 76 15.04 -8.79 12.83
N PHE A 77 14.29 -7.85 13.39
CA PHE A 77 12.82 -7.81 13.34
C PHE A 77 12.38 -6.62 12.48
N TRP A 78 11.55 -6.85 11.48
CA TRP A 78 11.21 -5.93 10.39
C TRP A 78 9.70 -5.74 10.25
N GLY A 79 9.28 -4.80 9.39
CA GLY A 79 7.86 -4.61 9.05
C GLY A 79 7.16 -5.89 8.59
N SER A 80 7.85 -6.73 7.80
CA SER A 80 7.34 -8.04 7.39
C SER A 80 7.06 -8.97 8.57
N ASP A 81 7.83 -8.88 9.66
CA ASP A 81 7.66 -9.73 10.83
C ASP A 81 6.45 -9.26 11.67
N GLN A 82 6.16 -7.96 11.70
CA GLN A 82 4.89 -7.44 12.23
C GLN A 82 3.69 -7.90 11.40
N LEU A 83 3.81 -7.91 10.07
CA LEU A 83 2.78 -8.44 9.16
C LEU A 83 2.51 -9.92 9.45
N ILE A 84 3.55 -10.74 9.60
CA ILE A 84 3.43 -12.16 9.97
C ILE A 84 2.69 -12.29 11.32
N ALA A 85 3.13 -11.55 12.33
CA ALA A 85 2.54 -11.58 13.67
C ALA A 85 1.07 -11.17 13.70
N ASN A 86 0.62 -10.39 12.71
CA ASN A 86 -0.76 -9.95 12.54
C ASN A 86 -1.56 -10.85 11.59
N ASN A 87 -1.31 -12.16 11.63
CA ASN A 87 -1.98 -13.19 10.81
C ASN A 87 -1.87 -12.89 9.30
N ALA A 88 -0.67 -12.57 8.84
CA ALA A 88 -0.40 -12.14 7.45
C ALA A 88 -1.19 -10.89 7.01
N GLY A 89 -1.47 -9.99 7.95
CA GLY A 89 -2.29 -8.81 7.72
C GLY A 89 -1.53 -7.50 7.92
N TRP A 90 -1.87 -6.49 7.12
CA TRP A 90 -1.31 -5.14 7.21
C TRP A 90 -2.41 -4.08 7.25
N LEU A 91 -2.30 -3.11 8.16
CA LEU A 91 -3.23 -1.98 8.24
C LEU A 91 -2.61 -0.74 7.60
N VAL A 92 -3.19 -0.30 6.50
CA VAL A 92 -2.82 0.96 5.84
C VAL A 92 -3.71 2.08 6.39
N GLN A 93 -3.10 3.14 6.90
CA GLN A 93 -3.81 4.34 7.35
C GLN A 93 -3.92 5.33 6.18
N ILE A 94 -5.13 5.66 5.75
CA ILE A 94 -5.35 6.74 4.79
C ILE A 94 -5.12 8.07 5.51
N PRO A 95 -4.29 9.00 4.99
CA PRO A 95 -4.07 10.29 5.64
C PRO A 95 -5.39 11.03 5.87
N SER A 96 -5.57 11.61 7.07
CA SER A 96 -6.79 12.32 7.43
C SER A 96 -6.95 13.67 6.73
N ASP A 97 -5.84 14.25 6.28
CA ASP A 97 -5.74 15.50 5.53
C ASP A 97 -5.62 15.27 4.02
N LEU A 98 -5.83 14.03 3.55
CA LEU A 98 -5.85 13.72 2.14
C LEU A 98 -6.96 14.54 1.47
N ALA A 99 -6.59 15.32 0.45
CA ALA A 99 -7.55 16.13 -0.30
C ALA A 99 -8.67 15.24 -0.82
N SER A 100 -9.93 15.59 -0.50
CA SER A 100 -11.07 14.87 -1.05
C SER A 100 -11.13 15.12 -2.55
N ILE A 101 -10.70 14.16 -3.36
CA ILE A 101 -11.01 14.17 -4.80
C ILE A 101 -12.43 13.62 -4.93
N ILE A 102 -13.41 14.40 -4.44
CA ILE A 102 -14.78 14.23 -4.90
C ILE A 102 -14.80 14.87 -6.28
N SER A 103 -14.48 14.10 -7.32
CA SER A 103 -14.99 14.47 -8.63
C SER A 103 -16.51 14.35 -8.52
N ARG A 104 -17.15 15.50 -8.34
CA ARG A 104 -18.56 15.61 -8.68
C ARG A 104 -18.64 15.22 -10.16
N ALA A 105 -19.42 14.18 -10.44
CA ALA A 105 -20.00 13.96 -11.76
C ALA A 105 -20.71 15.22 -12.25
#